data_AF-A0A9Q3CQM9-F1
#
_entry.id   AF-A0A9Q3CQM9-F1
#
_cell.length_a   1.000
_cell.length_b   1.000
_cell.length_c   1.000
_cell.angle_alpha   90.00
_cell.angle_beta   90.00
_cell.angle_gamma   90.00
#
_symmetry.space_group_name_H-M   'P 1'
#
loop_
_entity.id
_entity.type
_entity.pdbx_description
1 polymer ?
#
loop_
_entity_poly.entity_id
_entity_poly.type
_entity_poly.pdbx_seq_one_letter_code
_entity_poly.pdbx_strand_id
1 'polypeptide(L)'
;MPSSSSSAQHQHPPSSPSSTPISPLLDSLADRSSNLAIRESDYGDREDVLAETEELQHQLAAFDSANHSVYPPNSWKFNQSFKQNSGRYRKGFSAFSLGIRNYRIKFKILLFLIALWPIFSWATIYYLLLNHPALLPPSLKNSKSTLLVVAHPDDECLFFAPSVLATVWRAQSHGALLVMSAGNHYGQGYQRKKELKHSCHQLGIREERCEVIDISSVQDDPKNWWPTDLISKIVKEHIDRWMIDSLITFDDWGVSGHINHRAVSAAVTQLALKLNSFNQSDVHLNPSPILFTLQSVSVLRKYSGLYDLPISLIGFIPSIIFGPPQQKTKLPLIPDYDSSTESSAQQSEKNRKLASSSLEKGLLLSGWHSYRAARKAFWSHHSQLVWDRHLYMILSRYMYFNTIQRVV
;
A
#
# COMPACT_ATOMS: atom_id res chain seq x y z
N MET A 1 -44.82 33.96 49.31
CA MET A 1 -44.39 33.53 50.66
C MET A 1 -45.43 32.57 51.19
N PRO A 2 -45.10 31.47 51.90
CA PRO A 2 -43.82 31.05 52.53
C PRO A 2 -43.08 29.98 51.67
N SER A 3 -41.77 29.70 51.69
CA SER A 3 -40.63 29.66 52.64
C SER A 3 -40.55 28.45 53.58
N SER A 4 -39.75 27.43 53.18
CA SER A 4 -38.82 26.60 54.00
C SER A 4 -38.43 25.34 53.18
N SER A 5 -37.23 25.18 52.59
CA SER A 5 -35.88 24.91 53.14
C SER A 5 -35.57 23.43 53.46
N SER A 6 -34.34 23.03 53.08
CA SER A 6 -33.62 21.74 53.27
C SER A 6 -33.90 20.70 52.17
N SER A 7 -32.94 19.96 51.62
CA SER A 7 -31.53 19.69 51.97
C SER A 7 -30.82 19.06 50.76
N ALA A 8 -29.51 19.28 50.68
CA ALA A 8 -28.61 18.81 49.63
C ALA A 8 -28.39 17.28 49.63
N GLN A 9 -28.32 16.69 48.43
CA GLN A 9 -27.57 15.45 48.18
C GLN A 9 -26.78 15.59 46.87
N HIS A 10 -25.46 15.53 47.01
CA HIS A 10 -24.50 15.39 45.93
C HIS A 10 -24.72 14.06 45.19
N GLN A 11 -24.90 14.11 43.87
CA GLN A 11 -24.73 12.96 42.99
C GLN A 11 -23.58 13.24 42.02
N HIS A 12 -22.61 12.33 42.04
CA HIS A 12 -21.43 12.31 41.18
C HIS A 12 -21.81 12.12 39.70
N PRO A 13 -21.01 12.67 38.75
CA PRO A 13 -21.21 12.42 37.33
C PRO A 13 -20.75 11.00 36.95
N PRO A 14 -21.43 10.32 36.01
CA PRO A 14 -21.01 9.00 35.54
C PRO A 14 -19.75 9.11 34.66
N SER A 15 -18.82 8.21 34.96
CA SER A 15 -17.54 8.01 34.29
C SER A 15 -17.67 7.63 32.81
N SER A 16 -16.78 8.21 32.03
CA SER A 16 -16.46 7.92 30.63
C SER A 16 -16.23 6.43 30.33
N PRO A 17 -16.70 5.90 29.17
CA PRO A 17 -16.39 4.54 28.75
C PRO A 17 -14.95 4.44 28.25
N SER A 18 -14.19 3.56 28.89
CA SER A 18 -12.84 3.15 28.54
C SER A 18 -12.79 2.43 27.20
N SER A 19 -11.86 2.86 26.35
CA SER A 19 -11.45 2.24 25.10
C SER A 19 -10.96 0.80 25.30
N THR A 20 -11.58 -0.15 24.60
CA THR A 20 -11.05 -1.50 24.37
C THR A 20 -10.34 -1.56 23.03
N PRO A 21 -9.10 -2.05 22.96
CA PRO A 21 -8.60 -2.68 21.75
C PRO A 21 -7.98 -4.04 22.06
N ILE A 22 -8.63 -5.15 21.70
CA ILE A 22 -7.92 -6.43 21.56
C ILE A 22 -8.44 -7.21 20.35
N SER A 23 -7.53 -7.38 19.39
CA SER A 23 -7.54 -8.42 18.36
C SER A 23 -6.98 -9.72 18.95
N PRO A 24 -7.48 -10.91 18.59
CA PRO A 24 -7.23 -12.15 19.30
C PRO A 24 -5.92 -12.80 18.85
N LEU A 25 -4.81 -12.55 19.55
CA LEU A 25 -3.57 -13.30 19.33
C LEU A 25 -2.60 -13.28 20.51
N LEU A 26 -3.08 -13.09 21.75
CA LEU A 26 -2.24 -12.98 22.94
C LEU A 26 -2.71 -13.77 24.18
N ASP A 27 -3.66 -14.69 24.03
CA ASP A 27 -4.18 -15.50 25.15
C ASP A 27 -3.36 -16.76 25.48
N SER A 28 -2.25 -17.04 24.79
CA SER A 28 -1.49 -18.29 25.03
C SER A 28 -0.23 -18.15 25.90
N LEU A 29 -0.01 -17.01 26.57
CA LEU A 29 1.19 -16.81 27.41
C LEU A 29 0.89 -16.38 28.86
N ALA A 30 -0.38 -16.28 29.26
CA ALA A 30 -0.78 -15.74 30.55
C ALA A 30 -0.94 -16.78 31.68
N ASP A 31 -0.34 -17.97 31.57
CA ASP A 31 -0.50 -19.03 32.59
C ASP A 31 0.80 -19.54 33.23
N ARG A 32 1.87 -18.74 33.16
CA ARG A 32 3.09 -18.95 33.97
C ARG A 32 3.69 -17.64 34.47
N SER A 33 3.00 -16.96 35.39
CA SER A 33 3.62 -15.89 36.18
C SER A 33 2.78 -15.56 37.42
N SER A 34 2.46 -16.56 38.24
CA SER A 34 2.07 -16.33 39.63
C SER A 34 3.22 -16.73 40.52
N ASN A 35 4.12 -15.77 40.79
CA ASN A 35 4.92 -15.62 42.02
C ASN A 35 6.11 -14.72 41.69
N LEU A 36 6.02 -13.45 42.08
CA LEU A 36 7.09 -12.62 42.66
C LEU A 36 6.64 -11.16 42.60
N ALA A 37 5.94 -10.73 43.66
CA ALA A 37 5.75 -9.32 43.94
C ALA A 37 7.06 -8.77 44.51
N ILE A 38 7.58 -7.69 43.94
CA ILE A 38 8.72 -6.93 44.50
C ILE A 38 8.22 -5.54 44.89
N ARG A 39 8.49 -5.19 46.15
CA ARG A 39 8.17 -3.93 46.84
C ARG A 39 9.04 -2.77 46.31
N GLU A 40 8.46 -1.57 46.29
CA GLU A 40 9.20 -0.30 46.19
C GLU A 40 10.09 -0.10 47.43
N SER A 41 11.30 -0.64 47.43
CA SER A 41 12.39 -0.19 48.30
C SER A 41 13.80 -0.60 47.81
N ASP A 42 13.98 -0.92 46.53
CA ASP A 42 15.24 -1.48 46.01
C ASP A 42 15.83 -0.59 44.92
N TYR A 43 16.27 0.61 45.32
CA TYR A 43 17.23 1.41 44.55
C TYR A 43 18.50 1.49 45.40
N GLY A 44 19.38 0.50 45.21
CA GLY A 44 20.75 0.49 45.70
C GLY A 44 21.63 1.45 44.88
N ASP A 45 22.56 2.08 45.58
CA ASP A 45 23.43 3.15 45.11
C ASP A 45 24.35 2.75 43.96
N ARG A 46 24.67 3.76 43.14
CA ARG A 46 25.43 3.68 41.88
C ARG A 46 26.94 3.37 42.06
N GLU A 47 27.38 3.00 43.26
CA GLU A 47 28.79 2.71 43.60
C GLU A 47 29.13 1.21 43.49
N ASP A 48 28.16 0.31 43.67
CA ASP A 48 28.41 -1.14 43.73
C ASP A 48 28.74 -1.75 42.36
N VAL A 49 28.20 -1.17 41.28
CA VAL A 49 28.42 -1.62 39.89
C VAL A 49 29.82 -1.25 39.37
N LEU A 50 30.44 -0.21 39.94
CA LEU A 50 31.79 0.21 39.54
C LEU A 50 32.87 -0.66 40.21
N ALA A 51 32.67 -1.07 41.46
CA ALA A 51 33.58 -1.96 42.18
C ALA A 51 33.68 -3.35 41.53
N GLU A 52 32.55 -3.90 41.07
CA GLU A 52 32.51 -5.23 40.43
C GLU A 52 33.21 -5.23 39.05
N THR A 53 33.22 -4.08 38.35
CA THR A 53 33.95 -3.93 37.08
C THR A 53 35.47 -3.78 37.26
N GLU A 54 35.95 -3.14 38.32
CA GLU A 54 37.39 -3.02 38.60
C GLU A 54 38.00 -4.34 39.08
N GLU A 55 37.25 -5.16 39.82
CA GLU A 55 37.71 -6.47 40.31
C GLU A 55 37.88 -7.48 39.15
N LEU A 56 36.98 -7.47 38.17
CA LEU A 56 37.10 -8.28 36.94
C LEU A 56 38.29 -7.86 36.07
N GLN A 57 38.62 -6.56 36.05
CA GLN A 57 39.74 -6.04 35.27
C GLN A 57 41.09 -6.37 35.91
N HIS A 58 41.15 -6.40 37.25
CA HIS A 58 42.33 -6.86 38.00
C HIS A 58 42.58 -8.37 37.87
N GLN A 59 41.52 -9.20 37.80
CA GLN A 59 41.66 -10.65 37.59
C GLN A 59 42.15 -11.01 36.18
N LEU A 60 41.76 -10.25 35.15
CA LEU A 60 42.25 -10.43 33.78
C LEU A 60 43.72 -10.00 33.62
N ALA A 61 44.16 -8.95 34.31
CA ALA A 61 45.56 -8.50 34.30
C ALA A 61 46.52 -9.45 35.05
N ALA A 62 46.02 -10.18 36.06
CA ALA A 62 46.78 -11.20 36.79
C ALA A 62 47.02 -12.50 35.98
N PHE A 63 46.20 -12.76 34.96
CA PHE A 63 46.34 -13.96 34.11
C PHE A 63 47.41 -13.79 33.03
N ASP A 64 47.62 -12.57 32.51
CA ASP A 64 48.62 -12.27 31.47
C ASP A 64 50.06 -12.07 32.01
N SER A 65 50.24 -11.99 33.33
CA SER A 65 51.54 -11.75 33.98
C SER A 65 52.20 -13.01 34.57
N ALA A 66 51.56 -14.18 34.48
CA ALA A 66 52.01 -15.42 35.11
C ALA A 66 52.65 -16.48 34.17
N ASN A 67 53.03 -16.11 32.94
CA ASN A 67 53.65 -17.06 31.99
C ASN A 67 54.90 -16.52 31.29
N HIS A 68 55.79 -15.91 32.06
CA HIS A 68 57.18 -15.69 31.65
C HIS A 68 58.15 -16.41 32.59
N SER A 69 59.03 -17.21 31.99
CA SER A 69 60.30 -17.73 32.51
C SER A 69 60.28 -18.93 33.49
N VAL A 70 60.31 -20.14 32.93
CA VAL A 70 61.16 -21.22 33.46
C VAL A 70 61.81 -21.96 32.29
N TYR A 71 63.11 -21.76 32.09
CA TYR A 71 64.00 -22.65 31.34
C TYR A 71 65.02 -23.25 32.32
N PRO A 72 65.32 -24.54 32.20
CA PRO A 72 66.68 -25.04 32.39
C PRO A 72 67.22 -25.73 31.11
N PRO A 73 68.52 -26.04 31.04
CA PRO A 73 69.35 -25.67 29.90
C PRO A 73 69.55 -26.74 28.82
N ASN A 74 70.09 -26.26 27.70
CA ASN A 74 70.53 -27.00 26.51
C ASN A 74 71.38 -28.24 26.81
N SER A 75 70.90 -29.39 26.35
CA SER A 75 71.72 -30.37 25.61
C SER A 75 70.77 -31.34 24.89
N TRP A 76 71.29 -32.10 23.92
CA TRP A 76 70.62 -33.07 23.05
C TRP A 76 70.23 -32.54 21.66
N LYS A 77 71.24 -32.61 20.79
CA LYS A 77 71.11 -32.69 19.33
C LYS A 77 70.09 -33.78 18.98
N PHE A 78 69.04 -33.43 18.23
CA PHE A 78 68.29 -34.41 17.44
C PHE A 78 67.89 -33.83 16.09
N ASN A 79 68.54 -34.37 15.06
CA ASN A 79 68.19 -34.48 13.64
C ASN A 79 67.40 -33.36 12.93
N GLN A 80 68.13 -32.69 12.04
CA GLN A 80 67.64 -32.22 10.75
C GLN A 80 66.94 -33.36 9.98
N SER A 81 65.61 -33.48 10.06
CA SER A 81 64.81 -34.05 8.96
C SER A 81 63.29 -33.92 9.23
N PHE A 82 62.74 -32.70 9.34
CA PHE A 82 61.29 -32.47 9.18
C PHE A 82 61.05 -31.03 8.72
N LYS A 83 61.74 -30.62 7.66
CA LYS A 83 61.59 -29.28 7.04
C LYS A 83 61.09 -29.38 5.60
N GLN A 84 60.14 -30.28 5.34
CA GLN A 84 59.38 -30.33 4.09
C GLN A 84 57.99 -30.93 4.36
N ASN A 85 57.06 -30.14 4.93
CA ASN A 85 55.60 -30.36 4.72
C ASN A 85 54.67 -29.27 5.28
N SER A 86 55.17 -28.27 6.02
CA SER A 86 54.33 -27.18 6.57
C SER A 86 53.91 -26.10 5.54
N GLY A 87 54.48 -26.10 4.33
CA GLY A 87 54.14 -25.15 3.27
C GLY A 87 52.85 -25.45 2.50
N ARG A 88 52.35 -26.70 2.57
CA ARG A 88 51.16 -27.13 1.81
C ARG A 88 49.85 -26.81 2.56
N TYR A 89 49.84 -26.96 3.88
CA TYR A 89 48.67 -26.66 4.72
C TYR A 89 48.42 -25.15 4.90
N ARG A 90 49.47 -24.31 5.02
CA ARG A 90 49.31 -22.84 5.10
C ARG A 90 48.80 -22.19 3.80
N LYS A 91 49.18 -22.72 2.63
CA LYS A 91 48.65 -22.26 1.32
C LYS A 91 47.18 -22.67 1.13
N GLY A 92 46.78 -23.85 1.65
CA GLY A 92 45.38 -24.30 1.60
C GLY A 92 44.44 -23.43 2.45
N PHE A 93 44.83 -23.09 3.68
CA PHE A 93 44.03 -22.22 4.55
C PHE A 93 43.98 -20.77 4.07
N SER A 94 45.08 -20.21 3.53
CA SER A 94 45.04 -18.85 2.96
C SER A 94 44.22 -18.81 1.67
N ALA A 95 44.34 -19.78 0.77
CA ALA A 95 43.53 -19.89 -0.45
C ALA A 95 42.05 -20.12 -0.15
N PHE A 96 41.72 -20.90 0.89
CA PHE A 96 40.35 -21.08 1.37
C PHE A 96 39.78 -19.78 1.96
N SER A 97 40.55 -19.04 2.76
CA SER A 97 40.13 -17.73 3.30
C SER A 97 39.98 -16.65 2.21
N LEU A 98 40.83 -16.67 1.18
CA LEU A 98 40.75 -15.81 -0.01
C LEU A 98 39.56 -16.18 -0.90
N GLY A 99 39.29 -17.47 -1.07
CA GLY A 99 38.11 -17.99 -1.76
C GLY A 99 36.83 -17.52 -1.07
N ILE A 100 36.72 -17.73 0.24
CA ILE A 100 35.56 -17.27 1.04
C ILE A 100 35.42 -15.74 0.98
N ARG A 101 36.52 -14.98 1.04
CA ARG A 101 36.49 -13.51 0.90
C ARG A 101 36.00 -13.08 -0.48
N ASN A 102 36.44 -13.75 -1.54
CA ASN A 102 35.99 -13.48 -2.91
C ASN A 102 34.50 -13.84 -3.08
N TYR A 103 34.03 -14.94 -2.49
CA TYR A 103 32.61 -15.29 -2.48
C TYR A 103 31.78 -14.27 -1.68
N ARG A 104 32.27 -13.78 -0.53
CA ARG A 104 31.61 -12.73 0.24
C ARG A 104 31.50 -11.41 -0.53
N ILE A 105 32.54 -11.03 -1.27
CA ILE A 105 32.51 -9.83 -2.13
C ILE A 105 31.52 -10.03 -3.29
N LYS A 106 31.59 -11.16 -4.00
CA LYS A 106 30.65 -11.50 -5.09
C LYS A 106 29.20 -11.51 -4.60
N PHE A 107 28.95 -12.07 -3.42
CA PHE A 107 27.62 -12.09 -2.80
C PHE A 107 27.12 -10.68 -2.45
N LYS A 108 27.98 -9.83 -1.86
CA LYS A 108 27.63 -8.43 -1.59
C LYS A 108 27.33 -7.65 -2.86
N ILE A 109 28.13 -7.85 -3.92
CA ILE A 109 27.87 -7.25 -5.24
C ILE A 109 26.54 -7.74 -5.80
N LEU A 110 26.26 -9.05 -5.73
CA LEU A 110 24.99 -9.61 -6.17
C LEU A 110 23.80 -8.99 -5.42
N LEU A 111 23.85 -8.89 -4.10
CA LEU A 111 22.81 -8.23 -3.29
C LEU A 111 22.61 -6.76 -3.68
N PHE A 112 23.71 -6.04 -3.93
CA PHE A 112 23.65 -4.65 -4.38
C PHE A 112 22.98 -4.53 -5.75
N LEU A 113 23.32 -5.41 -6.70
CA LEU A 113 22.69 -5.44 -8.02
C LEU A 113 21.19 -5.78 -7.92
N ILE A 114 20.80 -6.73 -7.07
CA ILE A 114 19.40 -7.06 -6.82
C ILE A 114 18.66 -5.85 -6.23
N ALA A 115 19.28 -5.13 -5.29
CA ALA A 115 18.69 -3.94 -4.67
C ALA A 115 18.49 -2.78 -5.66
N LEU A 116 19.42 -2.60 -6.62
CA LEU A 116 19.33 -1.53 -7.62
C LEU A 116 18.49 -1.90 -8.85
N TRP A 117 18.34 -3.19 -9.15
CA TRP A 117 17.56 -3.70 -10.28
C TRP A 117 16.17 -3.06 -10.44
N PRO A 118 15.31 -2.96 -9.41
CA PRO A 118 13.98 -2.37 -9.56
C PRO A 118 14.04 -0.88 -9.91
N ILE A 119 15.02 -0.14 -9.39
CA ILE A 119 15.20 1.29 -9.69
C ILE A 119 15.64 1.44 -11.15
N PHE A 120 16.60 0.63 -11.60
CA PHE A 120 17.06 0.63 -12.98
C PHE A 120 15.93 0.22 -13.94
N SER A 121 15.16 -0.81 -13.60
CA SER A 121 14.00 -1.25 -14.37
C SER A 121 12.95 -0.16 -14.47
N TRP A 122 12.60 0.48 -13.35
CA TRP A 122 11.68 1.61 -13.32
C TRP A 122 12.17 2.78 -14.17
N ALA A 123 13.43 3.18 -14.03
CA ALA A 123 13.99 4.28 -14.82
C ALA A 123 13.93 3.95 -16.31
N THR A 124 14.34 2.75 -16.70
CA THR A 124 14.30 2.29 -18.09
C THR A 124 12.88 2.30 -18.66
N ILE A 125 11.92 1.71 -17.96
CA ILE A 125 10.51 1.69 -18.39
C ILE A 125 9.93 3.10 -18.45
N TYR A 126 10.24 3.93 -17.46
CA TYR A 126 9.77 5.31 -17.41
C TYR A 126 10.30 6.12 -18.60
N TYR A 127 11.62 6.15 -18.82
CA TYR A 127 12.19 6.98 -19.88
C TYR A 127 11.89 6.45 -21.30
N LEU A 128 11.71 5.14 -21.47
CA LEU A 128 11.45 4.56 -22.79
C LEU A 128 9.95 4.43 -23.12
N LEU A 129 9.10 4.12 -22.14
CA LEU A 129 7.73 3.66 -22.40
C LEU A 129 6.64 4.52 -21.74
N LEU A 130 6.97 5.56 -20.97
CA LEU A 130 5.95 6.35 -20.24
C LEU A 130 4.80 6.83 -21.13
N ASN A 131 5.10 7.28 -22.35
CA ASN A 131 4.09 7.81 -23.27
C ASN A 131 3.56 6.77 -24.27
N HIS A 132 3.94 5.51 -24.11
CA HIS A 132 3.50 4.43 -24.99
C HIS A 132 1.99 4.19 -24.82
N PRO A 133 1.21 4.04 -25.91
CA PRO A 133 -0.25 3.85 -25.86
C PRO A 133 -0.68 2.57 -25.12
N ALA A 134 0.22 1.59 -25.02
CA ALA A 134 -0.02 0.39 -24.21
C ALA A 134 0.02 0.65 -22.69
N LEU A 135 0.76 1.66 -22.23
CA LEU A 135 0.89 1.99 -20.81
C LEU A 135 -0.14 3.03 -20.39
N LEU A 136 -0.36 4.05 -21.23
CA LEU A 136 -1.43 5.03 -21.07
C LEU A 136 -2.45 4.85 -22.20
N PRO A 137 -3.60 4.18 -21.93
CA PRO A 137 -4.62 3.92 -22.94
C PRO A 137 -5.05 5.18 -23.69
N PRO A 138 -5.16 5.16 -25.03
CA PRO A 138 -5.60 6.32 -25.80
C PRO A 138 -6.94 6.90 -25.36
N SER A 139 -7.92 6.05 -25.02
CA SER A 139 -9.23 6.50 -24.51
C SER A 139 -9.11 7.31 -23.21
N LEU A 140 -8.24 6.89 -22.29
CA LEU A 140 -7.97 7.63 -21.06
C LEU A 140 -7.10 8.87 -21.31
N LYS A 141 -6.12 8.77 -22.24
CA LYS A 141 -5.24 9.89 -22.62
C LYS A 141 -6.03 11.05 -23.25
N ASN A 142 -7.05 10.73 -24.04
CA ASN A 142 -7.82 11.70 -24.80
C ASN A 142 -9.07 12.20 -24.05
N SER A 143 -9.42 11.57 -22.92
CA SER A 143 -10.49 12.02 -22.03
C SER A 143 -10.27 13.46 -21.59
N LYS A 144 -11.34 14.27 -21.67
CA LYS A 144 -11.35 15.68 -21.25
C LYS A 144 -11.74 15.83 -19.80
N SER A 145 -12.49 14.87 -19.26
CA SER A 145 -12.96 14.93 -17.88
C SER A 145 -13.08 13.54 -17.24
N THR A 146 -12.12 13.22 -16.38
CA THR A 146 -12.05 11.94 -15.67
C THR A 146 -12.56 12.08 -14.25
N LEU A 147 -13.51 11.22 -13.86
CA LEU A 147 -13.99 11.09 -12.49
C LEU A 147 -13.44 9.83 -11.84
N LEU A 148 -12.81 10.00 -10.68
CA LEU A 148 -12.48 8.91 -9.77
C LEU A 148 -13.60 8.76 -8.73
N VAL A 149 -14.12 7.55 -8.58
CA VAL A 149 -15.13 7.21 -7.57
C VAL A 149 -14.51 6.25 -6.57
N VAL A 150 -14.39 6.68 -5.32
CA VAL A 150 -13.77 5.93 -4.22
C VAL A 150 -14.69 5.87 -2.99
N ALA A 151 -14.36 5.02 -2.02
CA ALA A 151 -15.24 4.78 -0.88
C ALA A 151 -14.97 5.78 0.25
N HIS A 152 -13.70 5.97 0.60
CA HIS A 152 -13.27 6.68 1.81
C HIS A 152 -12.23 7.76 1.50
N PRO A 153 -12.07 8.76 2.40
CA PRO A 153 -10.95 9.69 2.32
C PRO A 153 -9.66 8.92 2.62
N ASP A 154 -8.63 9.11 1.79
CA ASP A 154 -7.32 8.42 1.74
C ASP A 154 -7.19 7.43 0.58
N ASP A 155 -8.27 6.80 0.12
CA ASP A 155 -8.27 5.88 -1.03
C ASP A 155 -7.60 6.48 -2.27
N GLU A 156 -7.83 7.78 -2.52
CA GLU A 156 -7.33 8.48 -3.69
C GLU A 156 -5.80 8.53 -3.72
N CYS A 157 -5.16 8.60 -2.55
CA CYS A 157 -3.71 8.67 -2.42
C CYS A 157 -3.08 7.31 -2.05
N LEU A 158 -3.83 6.45 -1.35
CA LEU A 158 -3.42 5.11 -0.94
C LEU A 158 -3.42 4.14 -2.14
N PHE A 159 -4.44 4.19 -2.99
CA PHE A 159 -4.59 3.23 -4.09
C PHE A 159 -4.47 3.86 -5.46
N PHE A 160 -5.02 5.07 -5.64
CA PHE A 160 -5.23 5.66 -6.96
C PHE A 160 -4.25 6.75 -7.35
N ALA A 161 -3.24 7.10 -6.53
CA ALA A 161 -2.38 8.25 -6.83
C ALA A 161 -1.73 8.19 -8.23
N PRO A 162 -1.15 7.06 -8.71
CA PRO A 162 -0.66 6.96 -10.08
C PRO A 162 -1.76 7.16 -11.13
N SER A 163 -2.99 6.70 -10.88
CA SER A 163 -4.13 6.89 -11.78
C SER A 163 -4.58 8.35 -11.84
N VAL A 164 -4.70 9.02 -10.69
CA VAL A 164 -5.03 10.44 -10.61
C VAL A 164 -3.96 11.27 -11.33
N LEU A 165 -2.68 11.01 -11.06
CA LEU A 165 -1.60 11.82 -11.63
C LEU A 165 -1.40 11.52 -13.12
N ALA A 166 -1.67 10.30 -13.58
CA ALA A 166 -1.68 10.01 -15.01
C ALA A 166 -2.82 10.72 -15.75
N THR A 167 -3.99 10.88 -15.13
CA THR A 167 -5.14 11.56 -15.75
C THR A 167 -4.99 13.08 -15.70
N VAL A 168 -4.71 13.63 -14.52
CA VAL A 168 -4.62 15.08 -14.31
C VAL A 168 -3.34 15.65 -14.91
N TRP A 169 -2.17 15.04 -14.68
CA TRP A 169 -0.89 15.65 -15.06
C TRP A 169 -0.37 15.19 -16.41
N ARG A 170 -0.63 13.93 -16.80
CA ARG A 170 -0.11 13.39 -18.07
C ARG A 170 -1.12 13.51 -19.20
N ALA A 171 -2.38 13.13 -18.96
CA ALA A 171 -3.45 13.29 -19.93
C ALA A 171 -4.06 14.71 -19.96
N GLN A 172 -3.75 15.55 -18.95
CA GLN A 172 -4.28 16.91 -18.83
C GLN A 172 -5.83 16.94 -18.82
N SER A 173 -6.44 15.88 -18.29
CA SER A 173 -7.89 15.78 -18.11
C SER A 173 -8.33 16.61 -16.90
N HIS A 174 -9.55 17.16 -16.95
CA HIS A 174 -10.18 17.77 -15.78
C HIS A 174 -10.56 16.69 -14.78
N GLY A 175 -9.63 16.40 -13.86
CA GLY A 175 -9.85 15.44 -12.78
C GLY A 175 -11.00 15.84 -11.87
N ALA A 176 -11.77 14.84 -11.46
CA ALA A 176 -12.72 14.92 -10.37
C ALA A 176 -12.55 13.73 -9.43
N LEU A 177 -12.86 13.94 -8.15
CA LEU A 177 -12.92 12.91 -7.14
C LEU A 177 -14.27 12.96 -6.45
N LEU A 178 -14.92 11.80 -6.36
CA LEU A 178 -16.14 11.61 -5.62
C LEU A 178 -15.93 10.50 -4.59
N VAL A 179 -16.04 10.85 -3.32
CA VAL A 179 -15.86 9.94 -2.18
C VAL A 179 -17.22 9.65 -1.57
N MET A 180 -17.59 8.38 -1.46
CA MET A 180 -18.93 7.96 -1.05
C MET A 180 -19.25 8.17 0.43
N SER A 181 -18.24 8.18 1.29
CA SER A 181 -18.41 8.37 2.72
C SER A 181 -17.33 9.27 3.29
N ALA A 182 -17.64 10.00 4.37
CA ALA A 182 -16.65 10.79 5.10
C ALA A 182 -15.66 9.94 5.92
N GLY A 183 -15.78 8.61 5.92
CA GLY A 183 -14.94 7.73 6.74
C GLY A 183 -15.17 7.96 8.24
N ASN A 184 -16.42 8.21 8.63
CA ASN A 184 -16.77 8.64 9.98
C ASN A 184 -16.93 7.48 10.99
N HIS A 185 -16.45 6.27 10.66
CA HIS A 185 -16.55 5.10 11.54
C HIS A 185 -15.98 5.36 12.95
N TYR A 186 -14.93 6.18 13.05
CA TYR A 186 -14.28 6.58 14.31
C TYR A 186 -14.64 8.01 14.77
N GLY A 187 -15.68 8.63 14.22
CA GLY A 187 -16.11 9.99 14.60
C GLY A 187 -15.25 11.13 14.05
N GLN A 188 -14.39 10.86 13.06
CA GLN A 188 -13.42 11.82 12.49
C GLN A 188 -13.81 12.40 11.12
N GLY A 189 -15.04 12.17 10.65
CA GLY A 189 -15.46 12.48 9.28
C GLY A 189 -15.32 13.96 8.90
N TYR A 190 -15.61 14.87 9.83
CA TYR A 190 -15.43 16.32 9.61
C TYR A 190 -13.97 16.69 9.33
N GLN A 191 -13.03 16.12 10.10
CA GLN A 191 -11.61 16.34 9.90
C GLN A 191 -11.16 15.71 8.58
N ARG A 192 -11.51 14.44 8.32
CA ARG A 192 -11.13 13.71 7.11
C ARG A 192 -11.63 14.38 5.83
N LYS A 193 -12.80 15.03 5.86
CA LYS A 193 -13.30 15.83 4.74
C LYS A 193 -12.38 17.01 4.42
N LYS A 194 -11.86 17.71 5.44
CA LYS A 194 -10.88 18.80 5.24
C LYS A 194 -9.54 18.26 4.75
N GLU A 195 -9.05 17.17 5.33
CA GLU A 195 -7.81 16.51 4.93
C GLU A 195 -7.85 16.09 3.45
N LEU A 196 -8.98 15.50 3.01
CA LEU A 196 -9.21 15.15 1.62
C LEU A 196 -9.12 16.34 0.67
N LYS A 197 -9.69 17.50 1.01
CA LYS A 197 -9.61 18.69 0.15
C LYS A 197 -8.16 19.11 -0.07
N HIS A 198 -7.33 19.05 0.96
CA HIS A 198 -5.89 19.31 0.83
C HIS A 198 -5.20 18.23 -0.02
N SER A 199 -5.56 16.95 0.16
CA SER A 199 -5.06 15.85 -0.68
C SER A 199 -5.39 16.05 -2.16
N CYS A 200 -6.64 16.37 -2.49
CA CYS A 200 -7.11 16.72 -3.83
C CYS A 200 -6.27 17.84 -4.44
N HIS A 201 -5.99 18.91 -3.67
CA HIS A 201 -5.13 19.99 -4.12
C HIS A 201 -3.71 19.51 -4.46
N GLN A 202 -3.09 18.66 -3.63
CA GLN A 202 -1.77 18.09 -3.92
C GLN A 202 -1.74 17.21 -5.19
N LEU A 203 -2.86 16.55 -5.49
CA LEU A 203 -3.02 15.74 -6.69
C LEU A 203 -3.39 16.55 -7.94
N GLY A 204 -3.65 17.86 -7.80
CA GLY A 204 -4.04 18.75 -8.89
C GLY A 204 -5.54 18.71 -9.23
N ILE A 205 -6.37 18.16 -8.34
CA ILE A 205 -7.83 18.19 -8.47
C ILE A 205 -8.36 19.49 -7.85
N ARG A 206 -9.17 20.21 -8.63
CA ARG A 206 -9.85 21.44 -8.19
C ARG A 206 -10.84 21.15 -7.05
N GLU A 207 -10.94 22.06 -6.09
CA GLU A 207 -11.72 21.83 -4.87
C GLU A 207 -13.21 21.58 -5.15
N GLU A 208 -13.76 22.30 -6.12
CA GLU A 208 -15.14 22.20 -6.63
C GLU A 208 -15.44 20.89 -7.35
N ARG A 209 -14.41 20.10 -7.68
CA ARG A 209 -14.51 18.78 -8.31
C ARG A 209 -14.00 17.67 -7.39
N CYS A 210 -13.88 17.94 -6.09
CA CYS A 210 -13.50 16.97 -5.07
C CYS A 210 -14.60 16.93 -4.00
N GLU A 211 -15.53 15.99 -4.09
CA GLU A 211 -16.73 15.96 -3.23
C GLU A 211 -16.76 14.72 -2.34
N VAL A 212 -17.18 14.92 -1.09
CA VAL A 212 -17.42 13.85 -0.11
C VAL A 212 -18.91 13.82 0.17
N ILE A 213 -19.51 12.69 -0.16
CA ILE A 213 -20.89 12.36 0.15
C ILE A 213 -20.98 11.98 1.63
N ASP A 214 -21.99 12.52 2.30
CA ASP A 214 -22.25 12.27 3.72
C ASP A 214 -23.74 11.99 3.91
N ILE A 215 -24.14 10.76 3.60
CA ILE A 215 -25.51 10.27 3.73
C ILE A 215 -25.55 9.07 4.67
N SER A 216 -26.61 8.94 5.45
CA SER A 216 -26.72 7.93 6.51
C SER A 216 -26.68 6.48 5.99
N SER A 217 -27.14 6.25 4.77
CA SER A 217 -27.17 4.93 4.13
C SER A 217 -25.83 4.46 3.55
N VAL A 218 -24.82 5.33 3.49
CA VAL A 218 -23.49 5.08 2.90
C VAL A 218 -22.41 5.48 3.90
N GLN A 219 -22.65 5.18 5.18
CA GLN A 219 -21.68 5.40 6.24
C GLN A 219 -20.62 4.30 6.23
N ASP A 220 -19.40 4.68 6.58
CA ASP A 220 -18.28 3.76 6.66
C ASP A 220 -18.52 2.69 7.71
N ASP A 221 -18.80 1.47 7.24
CA ASP A 221 -18.92 0.27 8.05
C ASP A 221 -18.29 -0.90 7.28
N PRO A 222 -17.29 -1.61 7.84
CA PRO A 222 -16.64 -2.74 7.18
C PRO A 222 -17.52 -3.99 7.04
N LYS A 223 -18.73 -3.99 7.61
CA LYS A 223 -19.68 -5.12 7.59
C LYS A 223 -20.94 -4.83 6.78
N ASN A 224 -21.24 -3.56 6.51
CA ASN A 224 -22.47 -3.18 5.84
C ASN A 224 -22.26 -3.05 4.32
N TRP A 225 -23.11 -3.69 3.53
CA TRP A 225 -23.11 -3.51 2.08
C TRP A 225 -23.88 -2.25 1.70
N TRP A 226 -23.25 -1.33 0.95
CA TRP A 226 -23.91 -0.10 0.54
C TRP A 226 -24.91 -0.31 -0.62
N PRO A 227 -26.04 0.41 -0.63
CA PRO A 227 -27.05 0.30 -1.68
C PRO A 227 -26.51 0.80 -3.03
N THR A 228 -26.33 -0.12 -3.98
CA THR A 228 -25.71 0.17 -5.27
C THR A 228 -26.52 1.14 -6.12
N ASP A 229 -27.85 1.01 -6.14
CA ASP A 229 -28.72 1.92 -6.92
C ASP A 229 -28.60 3.38 -6.47
N LEU A 230 -28.46 3.61 -5.16
CA LEU A 230 -28.26 4.95 -4.61
C LEU A 230 -26.90 5.52 -5.02
N ILE A 231 -25.83 4.72 -4.92
CA ILE A 231 -24.50 5.10 -5.40
C ILE A 231 -24.55 5.41 -6.90
N SER A 232 -25.17 4.54 -7.72
CA SER A 232 -25.31 4.76 -9.15
C SER A 232 -26.05 6.06 -9.47
N LYS A 233 -27.13 6.39 -8.73
CA LYS A 233 -27.84 7.66 -8.89
C LYS A 233 -26.94 8.87 -8.60
N ILE A 234 -26.23 8.84 -7.47
CA ILE A 234 -25.31 9.92 -7.07
C ILE A 234 -24.20 10.08 -8.11
N VAL A 235 -23.55 8.99 -8.52
CA VAL A 235 -22.49 9.02 -9.52
C VAL A 235 -23.01 9.56 -10.86
N LYS A 236 -24.24 9.17 -11.28
CA LYS A 236 -24.87 9.69 -12.50
C LYS A 236 -25.09 11.20 -12.45
N GLU A 237 -25.59 11.73 -11.34
CA GLU A 237 -25.74 13.17 -11.15
C GLU A 237 -24.40 13.92 -11.31
N HIS A 238 -23.30 13.35 -10.81
CA HIS A 238 -21.97 13.93 -10.94
C HIS A 238 -21.37 13.78 -12.34
N ILE A 239 -21.67 12.66 -13.03
CA ILE A 239 -21.30 12.48 -14.44
C ILE A 239 -21.86 13.62 -15.29
N ASP A 240 -23.15 13.93 -15.09
CA ASP A 240 -23.83 14.99 -15.85
C ASP A 240 -23.36 16.38 -15.43
N ARG A 241 -23.25 16.65 -14.13
CA ARG A 241 -22.82 17.95 -13.58
C ARG A 241 -21.40 18.31 -14.00
N TRP A 242 -20.49 17.34 -14.02
CA TRP A 242 -19.07 17.57 -14.27
C TRP A 242 -18.62 17.21 -15.70
N MET A 243 -19.57 16.86 -16.57
CA MET A 243 -19.36 16.51 -17.98
C MET A 243 -18.32 15.39 -18.15
N ILE A 244 -18.49 14.33 -17.37
CA ILE A 244 -17.53 13.22 -17.28
C ILE A 244 -17.59 12.35 -18.53
N ASP A 245 -16.42 12.09 -19.13
CA ASP A 245 -16.26 11.19 -20.28
C ASP A 245 -15.41 9.94 -19.96
N SER A 246 -14.78 9.88 -18.78
CA SER A 246 -14.16 8.65 -18.27
C SER A 246 -14.30 8.50 -16.75
N LEU A 247 -14.44 7.25 -16.31
CA LEU A 247 -14.57 6.84 -14.92
C LEU A 247 -13.41 5.95 -14.52
N ILE A 248 -12.91 6.12 -13.29
CA ILE A 248 -11.97 5.19 -12.66
C ILE A 248 -12.52 4.80 -11.28
N THR A 249 -12.55 3.50 -10.98
CA THR A 249 -12.93 3.00 -9.65
C THR A 249 -12.24 1.67 -9.33
N PHE A 250 -12.65 1.01 -8.25
CA PHE A 250 -12.16 -0.31 -7.86
C PHE A 250 -12.60 -1.42 -8.82
N ASP A 251 -11.85 -2.52 -8.88
CA ASP A 251 -12.36 -3.78 -9.43
C ASP A 251 -13.23 -4.54 -8.40
N ASP A 252 -13.71 -5.73 -8.77
CA ASP A 252 -14.65 -6.51 -7.96
C ASP A 252 -14.10 -6.95 -6.60
N TRP A 253 -12.77 -6.92 -6.46
CA TRP A 253 -12.07 -7.27 -5.24
C TRP A 253 -11.84 -6.09 -4.30
N GLY A 254 -12.01 -4.84 -4.75
CA GLY A 254 -11.91 -3.68 -3.87
C GLY A 254 -10.52 -3.46 -3.26
N VAL A 255 -9.44 -3.87 -3.95
CA VAL A 255 -8.01 -3.82 -3.54
C VAL A 255 -7.63 -4.74 -2.38
N SER A 256 -8.36 -4.68 -1.27
CA SER A 256 -8.14 -5.46 -0.05
C SER A 256 -9.33 -6.34 0.35
N GLY A 257 -10.41 -6.35 -0.44
CA GLY A 257 -11.65 -7.04 -0.10
C GLY A 257 -12.64 -6.21 0.70
N HIS A 258 -12.37 -4.92 0.96
CA HIS A 258 -13.24 -4.07 1.77
C HIS A 258 -14.65 -3.96 1.14
N ILE A 259 -15.69 -4.21 1.93
CA ILE A 259 -17.07 -4.33 1.44
C ILE A 259 -17.56 -3.04 0.74
N ASN A 260 -17.26 -1.88 1.31
CA ASN A 260 -17.57 -0.58 0.72
C ASN A 260 -16.90 -0.35 -0.64
N HIS A 261 -15.64 -0.75 -0.82
CA HIS A 261 -14.94 -0.62 -2.11
C HIS A 261 -15.61 -1.48 -3.18
N ARG A 262 -16.03 -2.69 -2.80
CA ARG A 262 -16.73 -3.64 -3.66
C ARG A 262 -18.13 -3.11 -4.03
N ALA A 263 -18.83 -2.48 -3.09
CA ALA A 263 -20.11 -1.83 -3.34
C ALA A 263 -20.00 -0.66 -4.33
N VAL A 264 -18.95 0.17 -4.18
CA VAL A 264 -18.64 1.22 -5.17
C VAL A 264 -18.33 0.61 -6.54
N SER A 265 -17.50 -0.42 -6.61
CA SER A 265 -17.18 -1.11 -7.87
C SER A 265 -18.43 -1.62 -8.58
N ALA A 266 -19.31 -2.32 -7.84
CA ALA A 266 -20.55 -2.88 -8.37
C ALA A 266 -21.47 -1.77 -8.89
N ALA A 267 -21.72 -0.73 -8.10
CA ALA A 267 -22.60 0.38 -8.48
C ALA A 267 -22.11 1.15 -9.71
N VAL A 268 -20.82 1.47 -9.77
CA VAL A 268 -20.23 2.21 -10.90
C VAL A 268 -20.18 1.35 -12.16
N THR A 269 -19.88 0.05 -12.03
CA THR A 269 -19.88 -0.89 -13.16
C THR A 269 -21.27 -1.08 -13.73
N GLN A 270 -22.28 -1.33 -12.89
CA GLN A 270 -23.67 -1.45 -13.32
C GLN A 270 -24.16 -0.17 -14.00
N LEU A 271 -23.82 1.00 -13.46
CA LEU A 271 -24.15 2.28 -14.09
C LEU A 271 -23.50 2.41 -15.48
N ALA A 272 -22.20 2.15 -15.59
CA ALA A 272 -21.47 2.29 -16.85
C ALA A 272 -22.02 1.35 -17.95
N LEU A 273 -22.35 0.09 -17.58
CA LEU A 273 -22.99 -0.87 -18.48
C LEU A 273 -24.38 -0.41 -18.93
N LYS A 274 -25.20 0.10 -17.99
CA LYS A 274 -26.53 0.66 -18.30
C LYS A 274 -26.40 1.84 -19.30
N LEU A 275 -25.52 2.80 -19.03
CA LEU A 275 -25.31 3.96 -19.90
C LEU A 275 -24.84 3.56 -21.31
N ASN A 276 -23.85 2.66 -21.40
CA ASN A 276 -23.34 2.19 -22.69
C ASN A 276 -24.41 1.45 -23.51
N SER A 277 -25.30 0.70 -22.83
CA SER A 277 -26.40 -0.02 -23.48
C SER A 277 -27.46 0.94 -24.05
N PHE A 278 -27.81 2.01 -23.35
CA PHE A 278 -28.78 3.01 -23.82
C PHE A 278 -28.28 3.83 -25.01
N ASN A 279 -26.99 4.20 -25.04
CA ASN A 279 -26.43 4.98 -26.14
C ASN A 279 -26.34 4.21 -27.47
N GLN A 280 -26.41 2.88 -27.46
CA GLN A 280 -26.50 2.10 -28.70
C GLN A 280 -27.87 2.22 -29.39
N SER A 281 -28.89 2.68 -28.66
CA SER A 281 -30.26 2.84 -29.18
C SER A 281 -30.58 4.25 -29.71
N ASP A 282 -29.78 5.27 -29.38
CA ASP A 282 -30.10 6.65 -29.75
C ASP A 282 -28.85 7.43 -30.21
N VAL A 283 -28.79 7.74 -31.50
CA VAL A 283 -27.60 8.27 -32.21
C VAL A 283 -27.31 9.74 -31.84
N HIS A 284 -28.23 10.41 -31.16
CA HIS A 284 -28.16 11.85 -30.84
C HIS A 284 -27.66 12.18 -29.42
N LEU A 285 -27.33 11.18 -28.59
CA LEU A 285 -26.85 11.41 -27.22
C LEU A 285 -25.31 11.52 -27.15
N ASN A 286 -24.82 12.30 -26.17
CA ASN A 286 -23.40 12.37 -25.86
C ASN A 286 -22.83 10.96 -25.58
N PRO A 287 -21.59 10.66 -26.01
CA PRO A 287 -20.97 9.35 -25.79
C PRO A 287 -20.92 9.01 -24.30
N SER A 288 -21.19 7.74 -23.97
CA SER A 288 -21.20 7.27 -22.58
C SER A 288 -19.78 7.28 -22.02
N PRO A 289 -19.61 7.59 -20.72
CA PRO A 289 -18.30 7.59 -20.11
C PRO A 289 -17.68 6.19 -20.13
N ILE A 290 -16.40 6.14 -20.47
CA ILE A 290 -15.60 4.90 -20.48
C ILE A 290 -15.21 4.54 -19.05
N LEU A 291 -15.42 3.30 -18.62
CA LEU A 291 -15.04 2.85 -17.29
C LEU A 291 -13.71 2.09 -17.29
N PHE A 292 -12.81 2.48 -16.39
CA PHE A 292 -11.63 1.73 -16.00
C PHE A 292 -11.71 1.30 -14.53
N THR A 293 -11.25 0.08 -14.24
CA THR A 293 -11.14 -0.42 -12.87
C THR A 293 -9.68 -0.66 -12.49
N LEU A 294 -9.31 -0.29 -11.27
CA LEU A 294 -8.01 -0.57 -10.67
C LEU A 294 -7.90 -2.06 -10.32
N GLN A 295 -6.88 -2.72 -10.86
CA GLN A 295 -6.65 -4.14 -10.62
C GLN A 295 -6.15 -4.40 -9.19
N SER A 296 -6.87 -5.25 -8.47
CA SER A 296 -6.47 -5.86 -7.21
C SER A 296 -5.37 -6.90 -7.43
N VAL A 297 -4.39 -6.90 -6.53
CA VAL A 297 -3.28 -7.85 -6.54
C VAL A 297 -3.13 -8.53 -5.19
N SER A 298 -2.45 -9.68 -5.17
CA SER A 298 -2.12 -10.36 -3.92
C SER A 298 -1.29 -9.47 -2.99
N VAL A 299 -1.35 -9.76 -1.69
CA VAL A 299 -0.61 -9.01 -0.65
C VAL A 299 0.89 -8.95 -0.96
N LEU A 300 1.49 -10.04 -1.46
CA LEU A 300 2.89 -10.06 -1.87
C LEU A 300 3.18 -9.02 -2.95
N ARG A 301 2.38 -9.01 -4.03
CA ARG A 301 2.56 -8.05 -5.13
C ARG A 301 2.24 -6.62 -4.68
N LYS A 302 1.27 -6.45 -3.78
CA LYS A 302 0.90 -5.16 -3.18
C LYS A 302 2.10 -4.51 -2.51
N TYR A 303 2.85 -5.26 -1.69
CA TYR A 303 3.99 -4.76 -0.91
C TYR A 303 5.37 -5.04 -1.53
N SER A 304 5.42 -5.45 -2.80
CA SER A 304 6.68 -5.65 -3.55
C SER A 304 7.23 -4.35 -4.15
N GLY A 305 6.52 -3.23 -4.03
CA GLY A 305 6.95 -1.91 -4.51
C GLY A 305 7.35 -1.93 -5.98
N LEU A 306 8.53 -1.38 -6.29
CA LEU A 306 9.09 -1.36 -7.64
C LEU A 306 9.51 -2.74 -8.17
N TYR A 307 9.71 -3.74 -7.33
CA TYR A 307 10.05 -5.10 -7.81
C TYR A 307 8.91 -5.74 -8.59
N ASP A 308 7.66 -5.34 -8.34
CA ASP A 308 6.50 -5.86 -9.08
C ASP A 308 6.33 -5.22 -10.47
N LEU A 309 7.03 -4.11 -10.76
CA LEU A 309 6.92 -3.40 -12.02
C LEU A 309 7.36 -4.25 -13.24
N PRO A 310 8.56 -4.85 -13.28
CA PRO A 310 8.97 -5.68 -14.41
C PRO A 310 8.04 -6.89 -14.60
N ILE A 311 7.54 -7.48 -13.50
CA ILE A 311 6.59 -8.61 -13.55
C ILE A 311 5.26 -8.15 -14.16
N SER A 312 4.76 -6.98 -13.76
CA SER A 312 3.54 -6.40 -14.31
C SER A 312 3.69 -6.05 -15.79
N LEU A 313 4.86 -5.56 -16.21
CA LEU A 313 5.14 -5.19 -17.60
C LEU A 313 5.02 -6.38 -18.56
N ILE A 314 5.31 -7.60 -18.11
CA ILE A 314 5.18 -8.82 -18.94
C ILE A 314 3.78 -8.92 -19.56
N GLY A 315 2.73 -8.60 -18.79
CA GLY A 315 1.35 -8.60 -19.28
C GLY A 315 1.03 -7.53 -20.33
N PHE A 316 1.92 -6.55 -20.51
CA PHE A 316 1.79 -5.46 -21.48
C PHE A 316 2.69 -5.64 -22.71
N ILE A 317 3.64 -6.59 -22.70
CA ILE A 317 4.54 -6.84 -23.84
C ILE A 317 3.78 -7.03 -25.16
N PRO A 318 2.70 -7.85 -25.24
CA PRO A 318 1.94 -7.98 -26.49
C PRO A 318 1.40 -6.64 -26.98
N SER A 319 0.81 -5.83 -26.09
CA SER A 319 0.27 -4.52 -26.43
C SER A 319 1.36 -3.49 -26.78
N ILE A 320 2.58 -3.66 -26.25
CA ILE A 320 3.73 -2.82 -26.60
C ILE A 320 4.21 -3.13 -28.02
N ILE A 321 4.31 -4.41 -28.39
CA ILE A 321 4.83 -4.85 -29.69
C ILE A 321 3.78 -4.70 -30.80
N PHE A 322 2.55 -5.14 -30.54
CA PHE A 322 1.50 -5.24 -31.56
C PHE A 322 0.47 -4.10 -31.48
N GLY A 323 0.61 -3.19 -30.52
CA GLY A 323 -0.36 -2.12 -30.24
C GLY A 323 -1.48 -2.56 -29.30
N PRO A 324 -2.21 -1.59 -28.69
CA PRO A 324 -3.30 -1.90 -27.78
C PRO A 324 -4.44 -2.63 -28.53
N PRO A 325 -5.11 -3.58 -27.86
CA PRO A 325 -6.19 -4.32 -28.50
C PRO A 325 -7.32 -3.37 -28.88
N GLN A 326 -7.79 -3.49 -30.14
CA GLN A 326 -8.95 -2.76 -30.61
C GLN A 326 -10.23 -3.52 -30.20
N GLN A 327 -11.23 -2.79 -29.72
CA GLN A 327 -12.50 -3.35 -29.28
C GLN A 327 -13.19 -4.09 -30.44
N LYS A 328 -13.22 -5.43 -30.38
CA LYS A 328 -13.80 -6.28 -31.44
C LYS A 328 -15.20 -6.82 -31.12
N THR A 329 -15.64 -6.74 -29.87
CA THR A 329 -16.88 -7.39 -29.43
C THR A 329 -17.64 -6.56 -28.40
N LYS A 330 -18.98 -6.62 -28.47
CA LYS A 330 -19.86 -6.12 -27.42
C LYS A 330 -19.55 -6.86 -26.11
N LEU A 331 -19.46 -6.13 -25.00
CA LEU A 331 -19.30 -6.75 -23.70
C LEU A 331 -20.59 -7.52 -23.36
N PRO A 332 -20.53 -8.82 -23.01
CA PRO A 332 -21.68 -9.47 -22.42
C PRO A 332 -22.06 -8.74 -21.13
N LEU A 333 -23.37 -8.48 -20.94
CA LEU A 333 -23.92 -8.05 -19.66
C LEU A 333 -23.44 -9.07 -18.61
N ILE A 334 -22.69 -8.59 -17.61
CA ILE A 334 -22.36 -9.44 -16.46
C ILE A 334 -23.71 -9.69 -15.76
N PRO A 335 -24.17 -10.95 -15.66
CA PRO A 335 -25.47 -11.26 -15.05
C PRO A 335 -25.54 -10.68 -13.64
N ASP A 336 -26.75 -10.39 -13.16
CA ASP A 336 -26.96 -10.00 -11.77
C ASP A 336 -26.31 -11.05 -10.86
N TYR A 337 -25.25 -10.63 -10.16
CA TYR A 337 -24.57 -11.42 -9.16
C TYR A 337 -24.55 -10.63 -7.86
N ASP A 338 -24.71 -11.33 -6.74
CA ASP A 338 -24.62 -10.71 -5.43
C ASP A 338 -23.17 -10.30 -5.16
N SER A 339 -22.83 -9.06 -5.44
CA SER A 339 -21.47 -8.53 -5.30
C SER A 339 -20.98 -8.41 -3.84
N SER A 340 -21.77 -8.82 -2.84
CA SER A 340 -21.41 -8.72 -1.42
C SER A 340 -20.49 -9.83 -0.90
N THR A 341 -20.42 -10.99 -1.56
CA THR A 341 -19.63 -12.15 -1.09
C THR A 341 -18.31 -12.33 -1.83
N GLU A 342 -17.25 -12.77 -1.17
CA GLU A 342 -15.93 -12.89 -1.81
C GLU A 342 -15.92 -13.89 -2.99
N SER A 343 -16.66 -14.99 -2.86
CA SER A 343 -16.81 -16.00 -3.91
C SER A 343 -17.48 -15.45 -5.17
N SER A 344 -18.48 -14.59 -5.02
CA SER A 344 -19.13 -13.95 -6.15
C SER A 344 -18.23 -12.91 -6.81
N ALA A 345 -17.47 -12.14 -6.04
CA ALA A 345 -16.47 -11.20 -6.56
C ALA A 345 -15.40 -11.94 -7.37
N GLN A 346 -14.92 -13.10 -6.88
CA GLN A 346 -14.01 -13.98 -7.62
C GLN A 346 -14.59 -14.43 -8.96
N GLN A 347 -15.85 -14.86 -8.95
CA GLN A 347 -16.51 -15.36 -10.15
C GLN A 347 -16.77 -14.23 -11.15
N SER A 348 -17.23 -13.07 -10.69
CA SER A 348 -17.42 -11.89 -11.52
C SER A 348 -16.11 -11.43 -12.15
N GLU A 349 -15.03 -11.36 -11.37
CA GLU A 349 -13.73 -10.95 -11.87
C GLU A 349 -13.20 -11.91 -12.95
N LYS A 350 -13.41 -13.22 -12.79
CA LYS A 350 -13.07 -14.21 -13.83
C LYS A 350 -13.86 -13.96 -15.11
N ASN A 351 -15.18 -13.78 -14.99
CA ASN A 351 -16.06 -13.50 -16.13
C ASN A 351 -15.68 -12.18 -16.82
N ARG A 352 -15.39 -11.13 -16.03
CA ARG A 352 -14.98 -9.82 -16.51
C ARG A 352 -13.65 -9.89 -17.22
N LYS A 353 -12.65 -10.61 -16.69
CA LYS A 353 -11.35 -10.79 -17.36
C LYS A 353 -11.47 -11.46 -18.70
N LEU A 354 -12.37 -12.43 -18.85
CA LEU A 354 -12.65 -13.07 -20.13
C LEU A 354 -13.29 -12.07 -21.11
N ALA A 355 -14.33 -11.37 -20.66
CA ALA A 355 -15.08 -10.39 -21.47
C ALA A 355 -14.26 -9.17 -21.89
N SER A 356 -13.40 -8.67 -21.01
CA SER A 356 -12.57 -7.46 -21.20
C SER A 356 -11.14 -7.78 -21.61
N SER A 357 -10.83 -9.03 -21.97
CA SER A 357 -9.50 -9.45 -22.40
C SER A 357 -9.04 -8.73 -23.67
N SER A 358 -9.98 -8.36 -24.54
CA SER A 358 -9.79 -7.60 -25.77
C SER A 358 -9.91 -6.08 -25.60
N LEU A 359 -10.13 -5.59 -24.37
CA LEU A 359 -10.22 -4.16 -24.09
C LEU A 359 -8.87 -3.59 -23.64
N GLU A 360 -8.80 -2.26 -23.70
CA GLU A 360 -7.61 -1.51 -23.31
C GLU A 360 -7.22 -1.78 -21.85
N LYS A 361 -5.92 -1.90 -21.62
CA LYS A 361 -5.31 -1.97 -20.29
C LYS A 361 -4.32 -0.84 -20.15
N GLY A 362 -4.14 -0.36 -18.92
CA GLY A 362 -3.15 0.67 -18.60
C GLY A 362 -2.19 0.21 -17.51
N LEU A 363 -0.92 0.58 -17.67
CA LEU A 363 0.12 0.48 -16.64
C LEU A 363 0.60 1.90 -16.36
N LEU A 364 -0.07 2.56 -15.42
CA LEU A 364 0.09 3.97 -15.14
C LEU A 364 1.26 4.17 -14.18
N LEU A 365 2.42 4.52 -14.71
CA LEU A 365 3.63 4.79 -13.92
C LEU A 365 3.64 6.20 -13.31
N SER A 366 4.12 6.28 -12.08
CA SER A 366 4.50 7.51 -11.39
C SER A 366 5.99 7.80 -11.62
N GLY A 367 6.26 9.02 -12.10
CA GLY A 367 7.60 9.61 -12.06
C GLY A 367 7.98 10.08 -10.66
N TRP A 368 9.20 10.61 -10.49
CA TRP A 368 9.64 11.15 -9.21
C TRP A 368 8.73 12.26 -8.67
N HIS A 369 8.28 13.18 -9.54
CA HIS A 369 7.39 14.27 -9.15
C HIS A 369 6.01 13.76 -8.76
N SER A 370 5.47 12.81 -9.52
CA SER A 370 4.19 12.15 -9.19
C SER A 370 4.27 11.40 -7.87
N TYR A 371 5.35 10.65 -7.62
CA TYR A 371 5.55 9.96 -6.35
C TYR A 371 5.62 10.93 -5.16
N ARG A 372 6.33 12.06 -5.32
CA ARG A 372 6.36 13.12 -4.29
C ARG A 372 4.98 13.74 -4.05
N ALA A 373 4.21 13.99 -5.11
CA ALA A 373 2.85 14.52 -5.00
C ALA A 373 1.91 13.54 -4.29
N ALA A 374 1.96 12.25 -4.66
CA ALA A 374 1.25 11.18 -3.99
C ALA A 374 1.56 11.13 -2.49
N ARG A 375 2.85 11.27 -2.12
CA ARG A 375 3.24 11.36 -0.71
C ARG A 375 2.70 12.62 -0.03
N LYS A 376 2.77 13.80 -0.67
CA LYS A 376 2.20 15.03 -0.08
C LYS A 376 0.68 14.92 0.12
N ALA A 377 -0.02 14.31 -0.83
CA ALA A 377 -1.44 14.00 -0.74
C ALA A 377 -1.70 13.09 0.47
N PHE A 378 -0.92 12.02 0.61
CA PHE A 378 -0.96 11.14 1.78
C PHE A 378 -0.70 11.88 3.10
N TRP A 379 0.30 12.76 3.11
CA TRP A 379 0.65 13.57 4.28
C TRP A 379 -0.45 14.58 4.67
N SER A 380 -1.43 14.82 3.80
CA SER A 380 -2.58 15.67 4.12
C SER A 380 -3.60 14.95 5.03
N HIS A 381 -3.57 13.62 5.08
CA HIS A 381 -4.45 12.78 5.92
C HIS A 381 -3.88 12.55 7.32
N HIS A 382 -3.64 13.64 8.06
CA HIS A 382 -3.03 13.57 9.39
C HIS A 382 -3.76 12.62 10.36
N SER A 383 -5.09 12.59 10.33
CA SER A 383 -5.88 11.69 11.18
C SER A 383 -5.70 10.19 10.86
N GLN A 384 -5.15 9.87 9.69
CA GLN A 384 -5.00 8.50 9.16
C GLN A 384 -3.54 8.08 8.96
N LEU A 385 -2.59 8.98 9.23
CA LEU A 385 -1.14 8.74 9.15
C LEU A 385 -0.61 7.99 10.38
N VAL A 386 -0.95 6.71 10.45
CA VAL A 386 -0.36 5.76 11.41
C VAL A 386 0.94 5.15 10.88
N TRP A 387 1.73 4.51 11.74
CA TRP A 387 3.10 4.07 11.44
C TRP A 387 3.20 3.16 10.21
N ASP A 388 2.22 2.26 9.98
CA ASP A 388 2.19 1.34 8.84
C ASP A 388 1.99 2.09 7.51
N ARG A 389 1.39 3.29 7.53
CA ARG A 389 1.28 4.14 6.33
C ARG A 389 2.63 4.62 5.83
N HIS A 390 3.60 4.83 6.70
CA HIS A 390 4.96 5.16 6.29
C HIS A 390 5.61 4.00 5.53
N LEU A 391 5.40 2.77 6.01
CA LEU A 391 5.87 1.58 5.34
C LEU A 391 5.13 1.37 4.01
N TYR A 392 3.81 1.57 3.99
CA TYR A 392 2.98 1.51 2.78
C TYR A 392 3.50 2.47 1.70
N MET A 393 3.80 3.73 2.07
CA MET A 393 4.30 4.71 1.12
C MET A 393 5.63 4.32 0.44
N ILE A 394 6.39 3.41 1.04
CA ILE A 394 7.68 2.91 0.53
C ILE A 394 7.50 1.59 -0.22
N LEU A 395 6.74 0.65 0.36
CA LEU A 395 6.64 -0.73 -0.12
C LEU A 395 5.44 -0.97 -1.05
N SER A 396 4.41 -0.14 -1.02
CA SER A 396 3.23 -0.39 -1.85
C SER A 396 3.52 -0.08 -3.32
N ARG A 397 3.26 -1.05 -4.20
CA ARG A 397 3.29 -0.81 -5.65
C ARG A 397 2.33 0.30 -6.07
N TYR A 398 1.23 0.51 -5.34
CA TYR A 398 0.23 1.53 -5.66
C TYR A 398 0.74 2.96 -5.48
N MET A 399 1.90 3.18 -4.85
CA MET A 399 2.57 4.48 -4.86
C MET A 399 3.37 4.74 -6.14
N TYR A 400 3.83 3.68 -6.79
CA TYR A 400 4.73 3.74 -7.94
C TYR A 400 4.00 3.55 -9.26
N PHE A 401 3.01 2.68 -9.31
CA PHE A 401 2.23 2.44 -10.52
C PHE A 401 0.88 1.74 -10.24
N ASN A 402 -0.09 2.02 -11.11
CA ASN A 402 -1.38 1.32 -11.11
C ASN A 402 -1.51 0.47 -12.36
N THR A 403 -2.19 -0.68 -12.24
CA THR A 403 -2.66 -1.43 -13.40
C THR A 403 -4.17 -1.25 -13.46
N ILE A 404 -4.66 -0.73 -14.58
CA ILE A 404 -6.09 -0.49 -14.81
C ILE A 404 -6.56 -1.29 -16.02
N GLN A 405 -7.84 -1.64 -16.03
CA GLN A 405 -8.46 -2.36 -17.12
C GLN A 405 -9.77 -1.69 -17.52
N ARG A 406 -9.98 -1.50 -18.83
CA ARG A 406 -11.22 -0.96 -19.36
C ARG A 406 -12.32 -2.02 -19.25
N VAL A 407 -13.52 -1.57 -18.84
CA VAL A 407 -14.70 -2.42 -18.68
C VAL A 407 -15.73 -2.15 -19.78
N VAL A 408 -15.98 -0.90 -20.17
CA VAL A 408 -16.94 -0.54 -21.25
C VAL A 408 -16.33 0.39 -22.28
#